data_AF-A0A3S9T307-F1
#
_entry.id   AF-A0A3S9T307-F1
#
_cell.length_a   1.000
_cell.length_b   1.000
_cell.length_c   1.000
_cell.angle_alpha   90.00
_cell.angle_beta   90.00
_cell.angle_gamma   90.00
#
_symmetry.space_group_name_H-M   'P 1'
#
loop_
_entity.id
_entity.type
_entity.pdbx_description
1 polymer ?
#
loop_
_entity_poly.entity_id
_entity_poly.type
_entity_poly.pdbx_seq_one_letter_code
_entity_poly.pdbx_strand_id
1 'polypeptide(L)'
;MSRYGEELCGDHVEVLKKEDGTILVLSDGLGSGVKANILATLTTKIAIGLIEKNLPLEEIIETIIETLPICEVREIAYSTLAVLKIYNDGRAYLIELDSPPAFFLKQGKVQPLYMKERRIKGKLIKEAHFKLELGDYIFLTSDGIIHAGIGGLMDFGLGWDGVANHLEELAAEGLSLNRMVEKMIKICEAYYLMEPGDDFTIIGARLRKPRYLTIMTGPPINPSDDFIMSRRLLEARGKKVICGGTTAQIFARETGCELECTFNYVDPDVPPISFIEGVDLVTEGLLTLNRTLEYLQRPGDSEMPLGKDGASLLARELLESDEIHFLVGRAVNEAHQNLDLPVNLGIRTQVIKRLVNTLKGLNKKVKIEWF
;
A
#
# COMPACT_ATOMS: atom_id res chain seq x y z
N MET A 1 3.93 -1.84 15.41
CA MET A 1 4.37 -0.84 16.41
C MET A 1 5.24 -1.57 17.40
N SER A 2 6.33 -0.96 17.87
CA SER A 2 7.18 -1.60 18.86
C SER A 2 6.62 -1.42 20.28
N ARG A 3 6.93 -2.39 21.15
CA ARG A 3 6.71 -2.27 22.59
C ARG A 3 7.38 -1.02 23.14
N TYR A 4 6.74 -0.38 24.12
CA TYR A 4 7.26 0.82 24.76
C TYR A 4 8.65 0.59 25.38
N GLY A 5 9.59 1.46 25.04
CA GLY A 5 10.98 1.39 25.50
C GLY A 5 11.90 0.46 24.70
N GLU A 6 11.39 -0.29 23.73
CA GLU A 6 12.20 -1.13 22.83
C GLU A 6 12.56 -0.36 21.55
N GLU A 7 13.81 -0.51 21.08
CA GLU A 7 14.28 0.15 19.85
C GLU A 7 13.79 -0.54 18.57
N LEU A 8 13.53 -1.85 18.63
CA LEU A 8 13.13 -2.66 17.50
C LEU A 8 11.85 -3.44 17.82
N CYS A 9 10.96 -3.53 16.84
CA CYS A 9 9.77 -4.35 16.91
C CYS A 9 10.14 -5.84 16.75
N GLY A 10 9.66 -6.68 17.66
CA GLY A 10 9.78 -8.13 17.61
C GLY A 10 8.98 -8.80 16.49
N ASP A 11 8.01 -8.09 15.92
CA ASP A 11 7.26 -8.52 14.75
C ASP A 11 8.01 -8.20 13.46
N HIS A 12 7.83 -9.04 12.44
CA HIS A 12 8.31 -8.77 11.08
C HIS A 12 7.27 -9.12 10.03
N VAL A 13 7.17 -8.25 9.02
CA VAL A 13 6.25 -8.38 7.89
C VAL A 13 7.02 -8.42 6.59
N GLU A 14 6.62 -9.33 5.71
CA GLU A 14 7.07 -9.32 4.33
C GLU A 14 5.88 -9.40 3.37
N VAL A 15 5.97 -8.62 2.29
CA VAL A 15 4.96 -8.56 1.23
C VAL A 15 5.64 -8.79 -0.10
N LEU A 16 5.21 -9.83 -0.81
CA LEU A 16 5.73 -10.20 -2.11
C LEU A 16 4.63 -10.15 -3.16
N LYS A 17 4.74 -9.25 -4.13
CA LYS A 17 3.87 -9.24 -5.32
C LYS A 17 4.49 -10.04 -6.45
N LYS A 18 3.72 -10.99 -6.99
CA LYS A 18 4.04 -11.79 -8.17
C LYS A 18 3.06 -11.51 -9.30
N GLU A 19 3.34 -12.05 -10.48
CA GLU A 19 2.43 -11.94 -11.63
C GLU A 19 1.10 -12.67 -11.40
N ASP A 20 1.11 -13.77 -10.64
CA ASP A 20 -0.06 -14.63 -10.38
C ASP A 20 -0.82 -14.28 -9.09
N GLY A 21 -0.25 -13.43 -8.22
CA GLY A 21 -0.85 -13.08 -6.95
C GLY A 21 0.06 -12.29 -6.01
N THR A 22 -0.35 -12.19 -4.74
CA THR A 22 0.41 -11.56 -3.65
C THR A 22 0.55 -12.53 -2.49
N ILE A 23 1.74 -12.57 -1.88
CA ILE A 23 2.02 -13.34 -0.67
C ILE A 23 2.32 -12.36 0.46
N LEU A 24 1.65 -12.56 1.58
CA LEU A 24 1.83 -11.82 2.82
C LEU A 24 2.35 -12.78 3.87
N VAL A 25 3.40 -12.40 4.59
CA VAL A 25 3.95 -13.18 5.69
C VAL A 25 4.11 -12.29 6.90
N LEU A 26 3.59 -12.75 8.03
CA LEU A 26 3.73 -12.14 9.34
C LEU A 26 4.37 -13.14 10.29
N SER A 27 5.33 -12.69 11.06
CA SER A 27 5.92 -13.47 12.14
C SER A 27 6.11 -12.58 13.36
N ASP A 28 5.76 -13.11 14.52
CA ASP A 28 6.04 -12.51 15.82
C ASP A 28 7.13 -13.34 16.51
N GLY A 29 8.26 -12.69 16.78
CA GLY A 29 9.42 -13.30 17.39
C GLY A 29 9.24 -13.48 18.89
N LEU A 30 9.40 -14.72 19.39
CA LEU A 30 9.33 -14.97 20.82
C LEU A 30 10.34 -14.13 21.60
N GLY A 31 9.86 -13.31 22.53
CA GLY A 31 10.68 -12.47 23.41
C GLY A 31 10.34 -10.99 23.25
N SER A 32 11.35 -10.13 23.33
CA SER A 32 11.22 -8.70 22.99
C SER A 32 12.51 -8.17 22.39
N GLY A 33 12.41 -7.02 21.71
CA GLY A 33 13.53 -6.27 21.19
C GLY A 33 14.32 -7.01 20.11
N VAL A 34 15.65 -6.86 20.14
CA VAL A 34 16.56 -7.35 19.09
C VAL A 34 16.44 -8.87 18.85
N LYS A 35 16.26 -9.67 19.92
CA LYS A 35 16.18 -11.14 19.79
C LYS A 35 14.92 -11.58 19.05
N ALA A 36 13.78 -11.01 19.45
CA ALA A 36 12.50 -11.26 18.78
C ALA A 36 12.57 -10.83 17.31
N ASN A 37 13.08 -9.62 17.05
CA ASN A 37 13.21 -9.10 15.69
C ASN A 37 14.04 -10.00 14.77
N ILE A 38 15.18 -10.52 15.24
CA ILE A 38 16.02 -11.44 14.46
C ILE A 38 15.25 -12.74 14.15
N LEU A 39 14.55 -13.31 15.12
CA LEU A 39 13.77 -14.54 14.93
C LEU A 39 12.65 -14.33 13.91
N ALA A 40 11.85 -13.28 14.06
CA ALA A 40 10.77 -12.95 13.13
C ALA A 40 11.31 -12.68 11.72
N THR A 41 12.42 -11.96 11.60
CA THR A 41 13.07 -11.67 10.31
C THR A 41 13.58 -12.96 9.64
N LEU A 42 14.26 -13.84 10.37
CA LEU A 42 14.74 -15.11 9.80
C LEU A 42 13.57 -15.98 9.34
N THR A 43 12.54 -16.11 10.16
CA THR A 43 11.35 -16.91 9.86
C THR A 43 10.64 -16.44 8.60
N THR A 44 10.37 -15.14 8.49
CA THR A 44 9.70 -14.56 7.31
C THR A 44 10.54 -14.70 6.06
N LYS A 45 11.86 -14.46 6.13
CA LYS A 45 12.78 -14.61 4.99
C LYS A 45 12.90 -16.06 4.52
N ILE A 46 12.99 -17.01 5.44
CA ILE A 46 12.99 -18.45 5.11
C ILE A 46 11.66 -18.82 4.46
N ALA A 47 10.53 -18.47 5.09
CA ALA A 47 9.21 -18.77 4.58
C ALA A 47 9.02 -18.26 3.15
N ILE A 48 9.30 -16.97 2.90
CA ILE A 48 9.19 -16.40 1.55
C ILE A 48 10.11 -17.09 0.56
N GLY A 49 11.41 -17.24 0.89
CA GLY A 49 12.37 -17.82 -0.05
C GLY A 49 12.02 -19.25 -0.49
N LEU A 50 11.39 -20.02 0.39
CA LEU A 50 10.95 -21.39 0.10
C LEU A 50 9.58 -21.44 -0.60
N ILE A 51 8.63 -20.58 -0.20
CA ILE A 51 7.35 -20.40 -0.93
C ILE A 51 7.61 -19.96 -2.37
N GLU A 52 8.62 -19.09 -2.58
CA GLU A 52 8.99 -18.63 -3.91
C GLU A 52 9.45 -19.76 -4.82
N LYS A 53 10.11 -20.76 -4.27
CA LYS A 53 10.57 -21.97 -4.95
C LYS A 53 9.48 -23.03 -5.11
N ASN A 54 8.24 -22.72 -4.70
CA ASN A 54 7.10 -23.64 -4.70
C ASN A 54 7.35 -24.93 -3.90
N LEU A 55 8.10 -24.84 -2.81
CA LEU A 55 8.29 -25.98 -1.92
C LEU A 55 6.99 -26.29 -1.16
N PRO A 56 6.74 -27.58 -0.82
CA PRO A 56 5.64 -27.97 0.04
C PRO A 56 5.72 -27.28 1.40
N LEU A 57 4.55 -27.02 2.01
CA LEU A 57 4.47 -26.45 3.35
C LEU A 57 5.26 -27.26 4.39
N GLU A 58 5.28 -28.59 4.25
CA GLU A 58 6.01 -29.45 5.19
C GLU A 58 7.50 -29.11 5.27
N GLU A 59 8.13 -28.98 4.10
CA GLU A 59 9.56 -28.63 4.00
C GLU A 59 9.83 -27.22 4.50
N ILE A 60 8.89 -26.29 4.27
CA ILE A 60 9.01 -24.91 4.76
C ILE A 60 9.03 -24.91 6.29
N ILE A 61 8.05 -25.55 6.92
CA ILE A 61 7.96 -25.59 8.38
C ILE A 61 9.12 -26.38 8.99
N GLU A 62 9.48 -27.52 8.40
CA GLU A 62 10.64 -28.32 8.83
C GLU A 62 11.92 -27.48 8.80
N THR A 63 12.18 -26.76 7.70
CA THR A 63 13.36 -25.90 7.58
C THR A 63 13.37 -24.79 8.64
N ILE A 64 12.24 -24.15 8.91
CA ILE A 64 12.18 -23.09 9.92
C ILE A 64 12.46 -23.67 11.31
N ILE A 65 11.84 -24.81 11.67
CA ILE A 65 12.06 -25.48 12.96
C ILE A 65 13.54 -25.88 13.12
N GLU A 66 14.17 -26.40 12.06
CA GLU A 66 15.55 -26.88 12.11
C GLU A 66 16.59 -25.76 12.06
N THR A 67 16.24 -24.59 11.51
CA THR A 67 17.17 -23.45 11.34
C THR A 67 17.11 -22.47 12.52
N LEU A 68 15.97 -22.33 13.20
CA LEU A 68 15.83 -21.37 14.29
C LEU A 68 16.51 -21.83 15.59
N PRO A 69 17.26 -20.95 16.27
CA PRO A 69 18.01 -21.32 17.47
C PRO A 69 17.10 -21.50 18.69
N ILE A 70 17.10 -22.69 19.31
CA ILE A 70 16.35 -23.03 20.54
C ILE A 70 16.72 -22.09 21.70
N CYS A 71 15.72 -21.47 22.34
CA CYS A 71 15.96 -20.65 23.53
C CYS A 71 16.46 -21.54 24.69
N GLU A 72 17.69 -21.31 25.15
CA GLU A 72 18.31 -22.10 26.24
C GLU A 72 17.52 -22.10 27.56
N VAL A 73 16.73 -21.05 27.83
CA VAL A 73 15.97 -20.90 29.08
C VAL A 73 14.59 -21.55 29.00
N ARG A 74 13.92 -21.44 27.85
CA ARG A 74 12.54 -21.90 27.67
C ARG A 74 12.46 -23.25 26.94
N GLU A 75 13.57 -23.73 26.38
CA GLU A 75 13.66 -24.90 25.48
C GLU A 75 12.71 -24.84 24.28
N ILE A 76 12.18 -23.66 23.97
CA ILE A 76 11.29 -23.41 22.84
C ILE A 76 11.96 -22.31 22.02
N ALA A 77 12.33 -22.59 20.78
CA ALA A 77 12.43 -21.53 19.80
C ALA A 77 11.41 -21.72 18.73
N TYR A 78 10.54 -20.73 18.65
CA TYR A 78 9.80 -20.50 17.45
C TYR A 78 9.20 -19.09 17.52
N SER A 79 9.20 -18.41 16.39
CA SER A 79 8.38 -17.22 16.18
C SER A 79 7.06 -17.67 15.56
N THR A 80 5.94 -17.01 15.84
CA THR A 80 4.67 -17.34 15.17
C THR A 80 4.81 -17.16 13.65
N LEU A 81 3.96 -17.80 12.86
CA LEU A 81 3.99 -17.63 11.41
C LEU A 81 2.58 -17.67 10.82
N ALA A 82 2.19 -16.56 10.18
CA ALA A 82 1.02 -16.48 9.33
C ALA A 82 1.44 -16.21 7.88
N VAL A 83 0.99 -17.05 6.95
CA VAL A 83 1.24 -16.92 5.51
C VAL A 83 -0.09 -16.86 4.79
N LEU A 84 -0.29 -15.81 3.99
CA LEU A 84 -1.47 -15.65 3.16
C LEU A 84 -1.05 -15.42 1.71
N LYS A 85 -1.39 -16.37 0.84
CA LYS A 85 -1.22 -16.25 -0.61
C LYS A 85 -2.58 -15.97 -1.26
N ILE A 86 -2.71 -14.84 -1.94
CA ILE A 86 -3.90 -14.42 -2.68
C ILE A 86 -3.58 -14.43 -4.17
N TYR A 87 -4.28 -15.23 -4.95
CA TYR A 87 -4.17 -15.26 -6.40
C TYR A 87 -5.03 -14.16 -7.03
N ASN A 88 -4.69 -13.73 -8.24
CA ASN A 88 -5.42 -12.68 -8.97
C ASN A 88 -6.88 -13.03 -9.27
N ASP A 89 -7.24 -14.33 -9.27
CA ASP A 89 -8.61 -14.81 -9.48
C ASP A 89 -9.43 -14.92 -8.18
N GLY A 90 -8.86 -14.45 -7.06
CA GLY A 90 -9.48 -14.44 -5.75
C GLY A 90 -9.31 -15.74 -4.96
N ARG A 91 -8.72 -16.81 -5.53
CA ARG A 91 -8.32 -17.96 -4.70
C ARG A 91 -7.33 -17.50 -3.64
N ALA A 92 -7.45 -18.04 -2.44
CA ALA A 92 -6.57 -17.75 -1.33
C ALA A 92 -6.15 -19.03 -0.61
N TYR A 93 -4.92 -19.00 -0.08
CA TYR A 93 -4.37 -20.05 0.77
C TYR A 93 -3.78 -19.38 2.01
N LEU A 94 -4.29 -19.77 3.18
CA LEU A 94 -3.87 -19.26 4.48
C LEU A 94 -3.24 -20.40 5.29
N ILE A 95 -2.14 -20.11 5.95
CA ILE A 95 -1.46 -20.97 6.90
C ILE A 95 -1.20 -20.17 8.17
N GLU A 96 -1.47 -20.78 9.31
CA GLU A 96 -1.22 -20.21 10.63
C GLU A 96 -0.51 -21.26 11.50
N LEU A 97 0.58 -20.83 12.12
CA LEU A 97 1.36 -21.63 13.06
C LEU A 97 1.64 -20.78 14.29
N ASP A 98 1.02 -21.16 15.41
CA ASP A 98 1.08 -20.45 16.69
C ASP A 98 0.69 -18.94 16.58
N SER A 99 0.00 -18.53 15.50
CA SER A 99 -0.51 -17.17 15.27
C SER A 99 -2.01 -17.05 15.59
N PRO A 100 -2.50 -15.83 15.93
CA PRO A 100 -3.94 -15.58 16.02
C PRO A 100 -4.69 -15.92 14.72
N PRO A 101 -5.93 -16.44 14.81
CA PRO A 101 -6.76 -16.69 13.64
C PRO A 101 -7.05 -15.40 12.84
N ALA A 102 -6.92 -15.47 11.52
CA ALA A 102 -7.19 -14.36 10.62
C ALA A 102 -8.65 -13.92 10.64
N PHE A 103 -8.87 -12.63 10.38
CA PHE A 103 -10.21 -12.06 10.27
C PHE A 103 -10.61 -12.00 8.81
N PHE A 104 -11.53 -12.88 8.39
CA PHE A 104 -12.12 -12.84 7.05
C PHE A 104 -13.38 -12.00 7.06
N LEU A 105 -13.33 -10.82 6.44
CA LEU A 105 -14.45 -9.89 6.38
C LEU A 105 -15.17 -10.02 5.03
N LYS A 106 -16.39 -10.53 5.06
CA LYS A 106 -17.27 -10.66 3.89
C LYS A 106 -18.53 -9.85 4.11
N GLN A 107 -18.85 -8.98 3.14
CA GLN A 107 -20.03 -8.10 3.21
C GLN A 107 -20.12 -7.28 4.53
N GLY A 108 -18.97 -6.85 5.05
CA GLY A 108 -18.88 -6.04 6.27
C GLY A 108 -19.01 -6.82 7.58
N LYS A 109 -19.06 -8.16 7.53
CA LYS A 109 -19.11 -9.03 8.71
C LYS A 109 -17.94 -10.01 8.73
N VAL A 110 -17.38 -10.26 9.91
CA VAL A 110 -16.38 -11.30 10.10
C VAL A 110 -17.07 -12.65 9.97
N GLN A 111 -16.50 -13.50 9.13
CA GLN A 111 -16.99 -14.85 8.87
C GLN A 111 -15.97 -15.86 9.39
N PRO A 112 -16.43 -16.99 9.94
CA PRO A 112 -15.53 -18.07 10.31
C PRO A 112 -14.87 -18.65 9.06
N LEU A 113 -13.55 -18.87 9.13
CA LEU A 113 -12.83 -19.67 8.15
C LEU A 113 -12.73 -21.10 8.63
N TYR A 114 -13.13 -22.05 7.79
CA TYR A 114 -12.93 -23.47 8.07
C TYR A 114 -11.46 -23.83 7.82
N MET A 115 -10.72 -24.04 8.92
CA MET A 115 -9.31 -24.40 8.90
C MET A 115 -9.16 -25.91 9.08
N LYS A 116 -8.28 -26.53 8.28
CA LYS A 116 -7.81 -27.89 8.48
C LYS A 116 -6.60 -27.87 9.41
N GLU A 117 -6.61 -28.76 10.39
CA GLU A 117 -5.48 -28.94 11.30
C GLU A 117 -4.56 -30.06 10.82
N ARG A 118 -3.25 -29.81 10.87
CA ARG A 118 -2.19 -30.78 10.58
C ARG A 118 -1.11 -30.71 11.64
N ARG A 119 -0.54 -31.85 12.01
CA ARG A 119 0.65 -31.90 12.86
C ARG A 119 1.88 -32.18 12.02
N ILE A 120 2.89 -31.31 12.11
CA ILE A 120 4.20 -31.49 11.47
C ILE A 120 5.26 -31.31 12.54
N LYS A 121 6.16 -32.30 12.71
CA LYS A 121 7.24 -32.28 13.73
C LYS A 121 6.75 -31.88 15.14
N GLY A 122 5.54 -32.32 15.51
CA GLY A 122 4.92 -32.03 16.82
C GLY A 122 4.21 -30.68 16.94
N LYS A 123 4.25 -29.82 15.93
CA LYS A 123 3.57 -28.53 15.88
C LYS A 123 2.21 -28.62 15.19
N LEU A 124 1.22 -27.89 15.71
CA LEU A 124 -0.11 -27.78 15.12
C LEU A 124 -0.11 -26.64 14.11
N ILE A 125 -0.49 -26.96 12.87
CA ILE A 125 -0.64 -26.00 11.79
C ILE A 125 -2.10 -25.97 11.39
N LYS A 126 -2.63 -24.77 11.20
CA LYS A 126 -3.96 -24.53 10.64
C LYS A 126 -3.80 -24.04 9.22
N GLU A 127 -4.50 -24.66 8.27
CA GLU A 127 -4.46 -24.25 6.87
C GLU A 127 -5.88 -24.16 6.27
N ALA A 128 -6.11 -23.19 5.39
CA ALA A 128 -7.37 -23.08 4.67
C ALA A 128 -7.17 -22.67 3.22
N HIS A 129 -7.96 -23.30 2.34
CA HIS A 129 -8.18 -22.87 0.97
C HIS A 129 -9.58 -22.29 0.85
N PHE A 130 -9.67 -21.07 0.35
CA PHE A 130 -10.94 -20.37 0.20
C PHE A 130 -10.87 -19.43 -1.01
N LYS A 131 -11.99 -18.77 -1.30
CA LYS A 131 -12.09 -17.82 -2.39
C LYS A 131 -12.65 -16.50 -1.88
N LEU A 132 -11.89 -15.44 -2.10
CA LEU A 132 -12.28 -14.07 -1.87
C LEU A 132 -13.17 -13.58 -3.03
N GLU A 133 -14.17 -12.79 -2.69
CA GLU A 133 -14.98 -12.03 -3.64
C GLU A 133 -14.52 -10.57 -3.70
N LEU A 134 -14.92 -9.85 -4.74
CA LEU A 134 -14.59 -8.43 -4.87
C LEU A 134 -15.16 -7.65 -3.70
N GLY A 135 -14.29 -6.93 -2.99
CA GLY A 135 -14.65 -6.16 -1.81
C GLY A 135 -14.35 -6.87 -0.50
N ASP A 136 -14.10 -8.18 -0.50
CA ASP A 136 -13.74 -8.92 0.70
C ASP A 136 -12.39 -8.49 1.26
N TYR A 137 -12.26 -8.57 2.58
CA TYR A 137 -11.05 -8.28 3.31
C TYR A 137 -10.54 -9.51 4.05
N ILE A 138 -9.24 -9.53 4.27
CA ILE A 138 -8.62 -10.44 5.22
C ILE A 138 -7.56 -9.69 6.01
N PHE A 139 -7.58 -9.89 7.33
CA PHE A 139 -6.60 -9.29 8.24
C PHE A 139 -5.81 -10.37 8.96
N LEU A 140 -4.49 -10.19 9.00
CA LEU A 140 -3.57 -10.97 9.81
C LEU A 140 -3.07 -10.09 10.96
N THR A 141 -2.93 -10.65 12.15
CA THR A 141 -2.48 -9.89 13.33
C THR A 141 -1.48 -10.70 14.14
N SER A 142 -0.54 -10.02 14.81
CA SER A 142 0.18 -10.61 15.94
C SER A 142 -0.71 -10.62 17.18
N ASP A 143 -0.30 -11.34 18.21
CA ASP A 143 -1.07 -11.47 19.44
C ASP A 143 -1.15 -10.14 20.22
N GLY A 144 -0.19 -9.22 20.07
CA GLY A 144 -0.26 -7.87 20.63
C GLY A 144 -1.52 -7.08 20.22
N ILE A 145 -2.10 -7.35 19.04
CA ILE A 145 -3.42 -6.77 18.69
C ILE A 145 -4.54 -7.40 19.52
N ILE A 146 -4.51 -8.72 19.70
CA ILE A 146 -5.51 -9.49 20.46
C ILE A 146 -5.43 -9.15 21.95
N HIS A 147 -4.22 -8.97 22.46
CA HIS A 147 -3.92 -8.70 23.86
C HIS A 147 -3.91 -7.21 24.20
N ALA A 148 -4.23 -6.32 23.26
CA ALA A 148 -4.27 -4.89 23.51
C ALA A 148 -5.17 -4.56 24.72
N GLY A 149 -4.60 -3.86 25.70
CA GLY A 149 -5.27 -3.52 26.96
C GLY A 149 -5.16 -4.53 28.09
N ILE A 150 -4.53 -5.69 27.89
CA ILE A 150 -4.31 -6.69 28.95
C ILE A 150 -3.51 -6.10 30.13
N GLY A 151 -3.97 -6.37 31.35
CA GLY A 151 -3.29 -5.90 32.57
C GLY A 151 -3.36 -4.39 32.81
N GLY A 152 -4.12 -3.67 31.98
CA GLY A 152 -4.37 -2.23 32.10
C GLY A 152 -5.87 -1.94 32.07
N LEU A 153 -6.38 -1.60 30.88
CA LEU A 153 -7.80 -1.26 30.66
C LEU A 153 -8.74 -2.48 30.72
N MET A 154 -8.24 -3.67 30.40
CA MET A 154 -9.03 -4.90 30.32
C MET A 154 -8.29 -6.06 31.00
N ASP A 155 -9.04 -6.96 31.65
CA ASP A 155 -8.44 -8.11 32.33
C ASP A 155 -7.81 -9.13 31.34
N PHE A 156 -8.37 -9.24 30.12
CA PHE A 156 -7.97 -10.23 29.11
C PHE A 156 -7.59 -9.62 27.75
N GLY A 157 -7.43 -8.29 27.68
CA GLY A 157 -7.27 -7.56 26.42
C GLY A 157 -8.54 -7.52 25.57
N LEU A 158 -8.41 -7.03 24.34
CA LEU A 158 -9.50 -6.96 23.36
C LEU A 158 -10.11 -8.34 23.03
N GLY A 159 -9.28 -9.36 22.97
CA GLY A 159 -9.66 -10.68 22.48
C GLY A 159 -9.99 -10.68 20.98
N TRP A 160 -10.17 -11.87 20.43
CA TRP A 160 -10.47 -12.03 19.01
C TRP A 160 -11.81 -11.36 18.65
N ASP A 161 -12.85 -11.57 19.45
CA ASP A 161 -14.18 -10.99 19.20
C ASP A 161 -14.17 -9.45 19.30
N GLY A 162 -13.38 -8.87 20.19
CA GLY A 162 -13.25 -7.40 20.30
C GLY A 162 -12.61 -6.79 19.05
N VAL A 163 -11.54 -7.40 18.54
CA VAL A 163 -10.90 -6.98 17.29
C VAL A 163 -11.84 -7.17 16.10
N ALA A 164 -12.56 -8.29 16.04
CA ALA A 164 -13.56 -8.54 15.01
C ALA A 164 -14.62 -7.43 14.96
N ASN A 165 -15.18 -7.05 16.11
CA ASN A 165 -16.18 -5.98 16.20
C ASN A 165 -15.65 -4.64 15.67
N HIS A 166 -14.43 -4.23 16.08
CA HIS A 166 -13.80 -3.01 15.57
C HIS A 166 -13.61 -3.05 14.05
N LEU A 167 -13.16 -4.18 13.50
CA LEU A 167 -12.99 -4.33 12.05
C LEU A 167 -14.32 -4.24 11.29
N GLU A 168 -15.41 -4.78 11.83
CA GLU A 168 -16.75 -4.65 11.26
C GLU A 168 -17.24 -3.18 11.27
N GLU A 169 -17.05 -2.48 12.38
CA GLU A 169 -17.42 -1.06 12.51
C GLU A 169 -16.64 -0.18 11.51
N LEU A 170 -15.32 -0.39 11.42
CA LEU A 170 -14.46 0.32 10.49
C LEU A 170 -14.83 0.04 9.02
N ALA A 171 -15.29 -1.18 8.72
CA ALA A 171 -15.76 -1.52 7.38
C ALA A 171 -17.10 -0.86 7.04
N ALA A 172 -18.00 -0.71 8.02
CA ALA A 172 -19.29 -0.04 7.86
C ALA A 172 -19.14 1.46 7.53
N GLU A 173 -18.05 2.10 7.96
CA GLU A 173 -17.71 3.48 7.59
C GLU A 173 -17.33 3.66 6.12
N GLY A 174 -17.12 2.59 5.34
CA GLY A 174 -16.74 2.67 3.93
C GLY A 174 -15.32 3.19 3.69
N LEU A 175 -14.44 3.04 4.68
CA LEU A 175 -13.06 3.51 4.63
C LEU A 175 -12.20 2.76 3.60
N SER A 176 -11.09 3.37 3.20
CA SER A 176 -10.04 2.67 2.47
C SER A 176 -9.32 1.68 3.41
N LEU A 177 -8.74 0.62 2.84
CA LEU A 177 -7.99 -0.39 3.60
C LEU A 177 -6.91 0.22 4.50
N ASN A 178 -6.13 1.16 3.96
CA ASN A 178 -5.08 1.84 4.71
C ASN A 178 -5.63 2.59 5.93
N ARG A 179 -6.77 3.27 5.76
CA ARG A 179 -7.43 3.98 6.87
C ARG A 179 -8.02 3.04 7.91
N MET A 180 -8.54 1.88 7.50
CA MET A 180 -8.98 0.85 8.44
C MET A 180 -7.81 0.35 9.29
N VAL A 181 -6.68 0.02 8.65
CA VAL A 181 -5.46 -0.42 9.34
C VAL A 181 -4.93 0.66 10.30
N GLU A 182 -4.83 1.90 9.83
CA GLU A 182 -4.37 3.03 10.64
C GLU A 182 -5.28 3.31 11.85
N LYS A 183 -6.61 3.27 11.65
CA LYS A 183 -7.55 3.41 12.76
C LYS A 183 -7.44 2.24 13.74
N MET A 184 -7.28 1.01 13.25
CA MET A 184 -7.09 -0.15 14.13
C MET A 184 -5.81 -0.01 14.98
N ILE A 185 -4.72 0.48 14.39
CA ILE A 185 -3.48 0.79 15.14
C ILE A 185 -3.77 1.82 16.24
N LYS A 186 -4.44 2.93 15.91
CA LYS A 186 -4.80 3.99 16.88
C LYS A 186 -5.71 3.46 18.00
N ILE A 187 -6.63 2.55 17.68
CA ILE A 187 -7.47 1.87 18.67
C ILE A 187 -6.58 1.05 19.62
N CYS A 188 -5.68 0.22 19.10
CA CYS A 188 -4.75 -0.57 19.91
C CYS A 188 -3.83 0.31 20.79
N GLU A 189 -3.27 1.39 20.25
CA GLU A 189 -2.49 2.37 21.03
C GLU A 189 -3.31 2.94 22.20
N ALA A 190 -4.58 3.29 21.96
CA ALA A 190 -5.47 3.77 23.01
C ALA A 190 -5.73 2.70 24.09
N TYR A 191 -5.93 1.43 23.70
CA TYR A 191 -6.03 0.31 24.65
C TYR A 191 -4.74 0.08 25.45
N TYR A 192 -3.59 0.42 24.88
CA TYR A 192 -2.31 0.44 25.56
C TYR A 192 -2.02 1.74 26.32
N LEU A 193 -2.98 2.66 26.45
CA LEU A 193 -2.78 3.97 27.09
C LEU A 193 -1.60 4.76 26.47
N MET A 194 -1.41 4.61 25.16
CA MET A 194 -0.31 5.20 24.38
C MET A 194 1.10 4.65 24.72
N GLU A 195 1.19 3.62 25.57
CA GLU A 195 2.44 2.94 25.93
C GLU A 195 2.30 1.44 25.62
N PRO A 196 2.61 1.01 24.38
CA PRO A 196 2.45 -0.38 23.95
C PRO A 196 3.09 -1.38 24.93
N GLY A 197 2.28 -2.24 25.53
CA GLY A 197 2.74 -3.26 26.46
C GLY A 197 3.45 -4.42 25.77
N ASP A 198 3.22 -4.58 24.47
CA ASP A 198 3.81 -5.59 23.59
C ASP A 198 4.05 -5.02 22.19
N ASP A 199 4.84 -5.75 21.38
CA ASP A 199 4.89 -5.53 19.94
C ASP A 199 3.53 -5.88 19.33
N PHE A 200 3.03 -5.05 18.41
CA PHE A 200 1.76 -5.36 17.74
C PHE A 200 1.76 -4.96 16.28
N THR A 201 1.19 -5.83 15.45
CA THR A 201 1.17 -5.70 14.00
C THR A 201 -0.15 -6.19 13.43
N ILE A 202 -0.66 -5.44 12.45
CA ILE A 202 -1.83 -5.83 11.64
C ILE A 202 -1.51 -5.65 10.16
N ILE A 203 -1.84 -6.65 9.35
CA ILE A 203 -1.79 -6.59 7.90
C ILE A 203 -3.21 -6.70 7.38
N GLY A 204 -3.63 -5.76 6.53
CA GLY A 204 -4.89 -5.83 5.82
C GLY A 204 -4.68 -6.14 4.33
N ALA A 205 -5.54 -6.99 3.77
CA ALA A 205 -5.66 -7.21 2.34
C ALA A 205 -7.12 -7.09 1.90
N ARG A 206 -7.34 -6.53 0.70
CA ARG A 206 -8.66 -6.38 0.10
C ARG A 206 -8.62 -6.82 -1.36
N LEU A 207 -9.49 -7.74 -1.76
CA LEU A 207 -9.64 -8.09 -3.17
C LEU A 207 -10.45 -7.01 -3.88
N ARG A 208 -9.92 -6.43 -4.96
CA ARG A 208 -10.59 -5.38 -5.72
C ARG A 208 -10.16 -5.36 -7.18
N LYS A 209 -10.94 -4.68 -8.01
CA LYS A 209 -10.53 -4.37 -9.38
C LYS A 209 -9.36 -3.37 -9.36
N PRO A 210 -8.39 -3.49 -10.30
CA PRO A 210 -7.34 -2.50 -10.48
C PRO A 210 -7.92 -1.12 -10.78
N ARG A 211 -7.34 -0.09 -10.18
CA ARG A 211 -7.63 1.31 -10.43
C ARG A 211 -6.61 1.86 -11.41
N TYR A 212 -7.11 2.39 -12.51
CA TYR A 212 -6.31 2.94 -13.60
C TYR A 212 -6.26 4.46 -13.51
N LEU A 213 -5.09 5.02 -13.76
CA LEU A 213 -4.87 6.45 -13.83
C LEU A 213 -4.00 6.77 -15.05
N THR A 214 -4.45 7.70 -15.88
CA THR A 214 -3.64 8.21 -17.00
C THR A 214 -3.36 9.69 -16.81
N ILE A 215 -2.09 10.06 -16.87
CA ILE A 215 -1.59 11.42 -16.65
C ILE A 215 -0.99 11.93 -17.95
N MET A 216 -1.54 13.00 -18.50
CA MET A 216 -1.02 13.71 -19.66
C MET A 216 -0.24 14.94 -19.18
N THR A 217 1.03 15.07 -19.58
CA THR A 217 1.86 16.20 -19.18
C THR A 217 2.86 16.62 -20.23
N GLY A 218 2.90 17.94 -20.47
CA GLY A 218 3.74 18.55 -21.48
C GLY A 218 3.18 18.44 -22.89
N PRO A 219 3.37 19.47 -23.73
CA PRO A 219 3.06 19.37 -25.15
C PRO A 219 3.99 18.37 -25.86
N PRO A 220 3.50 17.59 -26.83
CA PRO A 220 4.31 16.81 -27.78
C PRO A 220 5.39 17.63 -28.48
N ILE A 221 6.46 16.99 -28.94
CA ILE A 221 7.47 17.66 -29.78
C ILE A 221 6.87 18.08 -31.12
N ASN A 222 6.08 17.19 -31.74
CA ASN A 222 5.43 17.46 -33.01
C ASN A 222 3.97 17.84 -32.76
N PRO A 223 3.51 19.01 -33.21
CA PRO A 223 2.10 19.40 -33.07
C PRO A 223 1.10 18.42 -33.72
N SER A 224 1.53 17.60 -34.68
CA SER A 224 0.70 16.53 -35.26
C SER A 224 0.32 15.45 -34.26
N ASP A 225 1.11 15.29 -33.20
CA ASP A 225 0.90 14.29 -32.15
C ASP A 225 -0.07 14.80 -31.08
N ASP A 226 -0.47 16.08 -31.11
CA ASP A 226 -1.44 16.69 -30.19
C ASP A 226 -2.75 15.89 -30.18
N PHE A 227 -3.31 15.63 -31.37
CA PHE A 227 -4.53 14.84 -31.53
C PHE A 227 -4.36 13.42 -30.99
N ILE A 228 -3.21 12.79 -31.25
CA ILE A 228 -2.93 11.40 -30.85
C ILE A 228 -2.84 11.30 -29.32
N MET A 229 -2.11 12.21 -28.69
CA MET A 229 -1.91 12.24 -27.24
C MET A 229 -3.23 12.54 -26.52
N SER A 230 -3.99 13.54 -26.99
CA SER A 230 -5.31 13.89 -26.44
C SER A 230 -6.30 12.72 -26.57
N ARG A 231 -6.35 12.08 -27.73
CA ARG A 231 -7.22 10.92 -27.96
C ARG A 231 -6.88 9.75 -27.04
N ARG A 232 -5.59 9.48 -26.79
CA ARG A 232 -5.17 8.42 -25.85
C ARG A 232 -5.61 8.71 -24.42
N LEU A 233 -5.56 9.97 -23.98
CA LEU A 233 -6.10 10.33 -22.67
C LEU A 233 -7.61 10.14 -22.64
N LEU A 234 -8.34 10.59 -23.67
CA LEU A 234 -9.79 10.48 -23.75
C LEU A 234 -10.27 9.02 -23.71
N GLU A 235 -9.60 8.13 -24.44
CA GLU A 235 -9.90 6.69 -24.49
C GLU A 235 -9.34 5.91 -23.28
N ALA A 236 -8.59 6.56 -22.39
CA ALA A 236 -8.00 5.90 -21.24
C ALA A 236 -9.06 5.39 -20.24
N ARG A 237 -8.77 4.21 -19.67
CA ARG A 237 -9.58 3.62 -18.60
C ARG A 237 -9.28 4.30 -17.27
N GLY A 238 -10.30 4.39 -16.42
CA GLY A 238 -10.17 4.96 -15.08
C GLY A 238 -10.03 6.48 -15.11
N LYS A 239 -9.30 7.01 -14.13
CA LYS A 239 -9.17 8.45 -13.93
C LYS A 239 -8.17 9.06 -14.91
N LYS A 240 -8.42 10.32 -15.28
CA LYS A 240 -7.65 11.10 -16.25
C LYS A 240 -7.18 12.39 -15.61
N VAL A 241 -5.91 12.70 -15.76
CA VAL A 241 -5.30 13.89 -15.18
C VAL A 241 -4.47 14.59 -16.24
N ILE A 242 -4.54 15.92 -16.26
CA ILE A 242 -3.67 16.76 -17.07
C ILE A 242 -2.80 17.62 -16.15
N CYS A 243 -1.49 17.58 -16.35
CA CYS A 243 -0.54 18.45 -15.66
C CYS A 243 0.16 19.34 -16.68
N GLY A 244 -0.26 20.60 -16.79
CA GLY A 244 0.26 21.55 -17.77
C GLY A 244 -0.81 22.48 -18.29
N GLY A 245 -0.69 23.80 -18.10
CA GLY A 245 -1.61 24.78 -18.70
C GLY A 245 -1.67 24.69 -20.23
N THR A 246 -0.51 24.68 -20.90
CA THR A 246 -0.44 24.49 -22.36
C THR A 246 -0.96 23.12 -22.79
N THR A 247 -0.66 22.07 -22.02
CA THR A 247 -1.16 20.71 -22.28
C THR A 247 -2.69 20.67 -22.20
N ALA A 248 -3.28 21.35 -21.22
CA ALA A 248 -4.71 21.46 -21.01
C ALA A 248 -5.39 22.22 -22.16
N GLN A 249 -4.77 23.31 -22.64
CA GLN A 249 -5.25 24.05 -23.82
C GLN A 249 -5.21 23.20 -25.09
N ILE A 250 -4.15 22.41 -25.30
CA ILE A 250 -4.06 21.47 -26.43
C ILE A 250 -5.18 20.44 -26.33
N PHE A 251 -5.38 19.82 -25.15
CA PHE A 251 -6.44 18.84 -24.96
C PHE A 251 -7.81 19.44 -25.25
N ALA A 252 -8.14 20.60 -24.66
CA ALA A 252 -9.39 21.33 -24.88
C ALA A 252 -9.64 21.63 -26.37
N ARG A 253 -8.61 22.09 -27.10
CA ARG A 253 -8.68 22.35 -28.55
C ARG A 253 -8.99 21.08 -29.34
N GLU A 254 -8.29 19.98 -29.06
CA GLU A 254 -8.42 18.73 -29.82
C GLU A 254 -9.73 17.98 -29.52
N THR A 255 -10.29 18.15 -28.31
CA THR A 255 -11.55 17.51 -27.92
C THR A 255 -12.78 18.40 -28.11
N GLY A 256 -12.59 19.69 -28.39
CA GLY A 256 -13.68 20.67 -28.47
C GLY A 256 -14.33 20.99 -27.12
N CYS A 257 -13.62 20.75 -26.01
CA CYS A 257 -14.09 21.06 -24.65
C CYS A 257 -13.63 22.47 -24.23
N GLU A 258 -14.32 23.07 -23.27
CA GLU A 258 -13.88 24.33 -22.66
C GLU A 258 -12.93 24.08 -21.48
N LEU A 259 -11.95 24.98 -21.32
CA LEU A 259 -11.02 24.99 -20.18
C LEU A 259 -11.43 26.10 -19.20
N GLU A 260 -11.87 25.71 -18.01
CA GLU A 260 -12.22 26.63 -16.94
C GLU A 260 -11.05 26.76 -15.94
N CYS A 261 -10.41 27.92 -15.92
CA CYS A 261 -9.33 28.21 -14.98
C CYS A 261 -9.88 28.78 -13.67
N THR A 262 -9.43 28.26 -12.53
CA THR A 262 -9.68 28.90 -11.23
C THR A 262 -8.51 29.77 -10.80
N PHE A 263 -8.80 30.82 -10.02
CA PHE A 263 -7.78 31.70 -9.44
C PHE A 263 -7.73 31.58 -7.90
N ASN A 264 -8.37 30.55 -7.35
CA ASN A 264 -8.44 30.33 -5.92
C ASN A 264 -7.23 29.51 -5.43
N TYR A 265 -6.34 30.17 -4.68
CA TYR A 265 -5.17 29.53 -4.09
C TYR A 265 -5.56 28.89 -2.75
N VAL A 266 -5.53 27.55 -2.71
CA VAL A 266 -5.73 26.77 -1.47
C VAL A 266 -4.45 26.75 -0.64
N ASP A 267 -3.31 26.67 -1.31
CA ASP A 267 -1.96 26.78 -0.75
C ASP A 267 -1.23 27.88 -1.57
N PRO A 268 -0.61 28.89 -0.92
CA PRO A 268 0.12 29.95 -1.62
C PRO A 268 1.25 29.45 -2.52
N ASP A 269 1.85 28.30 -2.20
CA ASP A 269 2.99 27.72 -2.92
C ASP A 269 2.55 26.73 -4.02
N VAL A 270 1.26 26.40 -4.10
CA VAL A 270 0.71 25.46 -5.10
C VAL A 270 -0.28 26.19 -6.02
N PRO A 271 -0.03 26.21 -7.34
CA PRO A 271 -0.94 26.84 -8.29
C PRO A 271 -2.37 26.27 -8.23
N PRO A 272 -3.39 27.08 -8.57
CA PRO A 272 -4.78 26.64 -8.60
C PRO A 272 -5.00 25.55 -9.65
N ILE A 273 -6.07 24.77 -9.45
CA ILE A 273 -6.52 23.76 -10.41
C ILE A 273 -7.39 24.39 -11.50
N SER A 274 -7.57 23.66 -12.59
CA SER A 274 -8.51 23.99 -13.65
C SER A 274 -9.46 22.82 -13.89
N PHE A 275 -10.48 23.03 -14.72
CA PHE A 275 -11.47 22.02 -15.07
C PHE A 275 -11.62 21.90 -16.58
N ILE A 276 -11.72 20.66 -17.05
CA ILE A 276 -12.11 20.29 -18.42
C ILE A 276 -13.07 19.12 -18.28
N GLU A 277 -14.17 19.14 -19.03
CA GLU A 277 -15.11 18.03 -19.06
C GLU A 277 -14.42 16.70 -19.43
N GLY A 278 -14.69 15.65 -18.66
CA GLY A 278 -14.09 14.33 -18.87
C GLY A 278 -12.67 14.15 -18.32
N VAL A 279 -12.11 15.15 -17.62
CA VAL A 279 -10.81 15.06 -16.92
C VAL A 279 -11.01 15.25 -15.42
N ASP A 280 -10.51 14.30 -14.61
CA ASP A 280 -10.74 14.29 -13.16
C ASP A 280 -9.93 15.35 -12.40
N LEU A 281 -8.77 15.76 -12.93
CA LEU A 281 -7.92 16.79 -12.33
C LEU A 281 -7.06 17.49 -13.39
N VAL A 282 -7.11 18.82 -13.44
CA VAL A 282 -6.20 19.63 -14.28
C VAL A 282 -5.36 20.54 -13.37
N THR A 283 -4.04 20.47 -13.50
CA THR A 283 -3.09 21.24 -12.70
C THR A 283 -2.11 22.04 -13.57
N GLU A 284 -1.39 22.98 -12.95
CA GLU A 284 -0.44 23.86 -13.65
C GLU A 284 0.61 23.09 -14.45
N GLY A 285 1.17 22.02 -13.89
CA GLY A 285 2.23 21.25 -14.52
C GLY A 285 3.42 21.00 -13.61
N LEU A 286 4.57 21.59 -13.95
CA LEU A 286 5.86 21.18 -13.41
C LEU A 286 6.01 21.51 -11.91
N LEU A 287 5.44 22.64 -11.46
CA LEU A 287 5.50 23.01 -10.04
C LEU A 287 4.68 22.03 -9.20
N THR A 288 3.45 21.74 -9.63
CA THR A 288 2.57 20.77 -8.98
C THR A 288 3.19 19.37 -8.96
N LEU A 289 3.84 18.93 -10.06
CA LEU A 289 4.51 17.62 -10.12
C LEU A 289 5.68 17.51 -9.15
N ASN A 290 6.49 18.57 -9.00
CA ASN A 290 7.58 18.59 -8.03
C ASN A 290 7.05 18.52 -6.59
N ARG A 291 6.04 19.33 -6.27
CA ARG A 291 5.43 19.31 -4.93
C ARG A 291 4.77 17.97 -4.61
N THR A 292 4.13 17.36 -5.61
CA THR A 292 3.58 15.99 -5.50
C THR A 292 4.68 14.98 -5.19
N LEU A 293 5.83 15.07 -5.87
CA LEU A 293 6.96 14.19 -5.63
C LEU A 293 7.49 14.35 -4.20
N GLU A 294 7.55 15.56 -3.66
CA GLU A 294 7.92 15.80 -2.25
C GLU A 294 6.96 15.07 -1.31
N TYR A 295 5.64 15.16 -1.52
CA TYR A 295 4.66 14.43 -0.69
C TYR A 295 4.86 12.91 -0.75
N LEU A 296 5.12 12.36 -1.93
CA LEU A 296 5.33 10.92 -2.09
C LEU A 296 6.66 10.41 -1.52
N GLN A 297 7.64 11.30 -1.29
CA GLN A 297 8.97 10.96 -0.77
C GLN A 297 9.12 11.22 0.74
N ARG A 298 8.09 11.74 1.42
CA ARG A 298 8.15 11.99 2.86
C ARG A 298 8.33 10.65 3.62
N PRO A 299 9.42 10.49 4.40
CA PRO A 299 9.61 9.29 5.20
C PRO A 299 8.65 9.29 6.39
N GLY A 300 8.10 8.12 6.72
CA GLY A 300 7.30 7.91 7.93
C GLY A 300 5.80 8.24 7.81
N ASP A 301 5.41 9.18 6.95
CA ASP A 301 4.00 9.47 6.69
C ASP A 301 3.47 8.60 5.55
N SER A 302 2.88 7.47 5.91
CA SER A 302 1.96 6.75 5.02
C SER A 302 0.61 7.46 4.89
N GLU A 303 0.46 8.64 5.52
CA GLU A 303 -0.75 9.43 5.50
C GLU A 303 -0.99 10.02 4.11
N MET A 304 -2.19 9.76 3.59
CA MET A 304 -2.67 10.41 2.38
C MET A 304 -2.72 11.93 2.60
N PRO A 305 -2.14 12.74 1.71
CA PRO A 305 -2.20 14.20 1.83
C PRO A 305 -3.64 14.69 2.02
N LEU A 306 -3.87 15.42 3.11
CA LEU A 306 -5.18 15.97 3.47
C LEU A 306 -5.49 17.31 2.78
N GLY A 307 -4.47 17.92 2.16
CA GLY A 307 -4.61 19.17 1.42
C GLY A 307 -5.61 19.06 0.28
N LYS A 308 -6.20 20.20 -0.08
CA LYS A 308 -7.14 20.34 -1.21
C LYS A 308 -6.51 21.05 -2.42
N ASP A 309 -5.22 21.37 -2.35
CA ASP A 309 -4.44 21.93 -3.45
C ASP A 309 -4.14 20.88 -4.53
N GLY A 310 -3.76 21.33 -5.73
CA GLY A 310 -3.52 20.45 -6.87
C GLY A 310 -2.45 19.37 -6.63
N ALA A 311 -1.44 19.63 -5.80
CA ALA A 311 -0.37 18.67 -5.52
C ALA A 311 -0.82 17.60 -4.53
N SER A 312 -1.56 17.98 -3.48
CA SER A 312 -2.18 17.03 -2.54
C SER A 312 -3.19 16.13 -3.25
N LEU A 313 -4.03 16.71 -4.13
CA LEU A 313 -4.99 15.96 -4.95
C LEU A 313 -4.27 14.97 -5.87
N LEU A 314 -3.23 15.42 -6.58
CA LEU A 314 -2.47 14.54 -7.48
C LEU A 314 -1.75 13.42 -6.74
N ALA A 315 -1.13 13.72 -5.60
CA ALA A 315 -0.50 12.71 -4.75
C ALA A 315 -1.51 11.65 -4.31
N ARG A 316 -2.72 12.07 -3.92
CA ARG A 316 -3.81 11.16 -3.57
C ARG A 316 -4.22 10.26 -4.74
N GLU A 317 -4.41 10.84 -5.92
CA GLU A 317 -4.75 10.07 -7.13
C GLU A 317 -3.68 9.02 -7.46
N LEU A 318 -2.40 9.40 -7.35
CA LEU A 318 -1.27 8.50 -7.54
C LEU A 318 -1.25 7.39 -6.49
N LEU A 319 -1.47 7.70 -5.21
CA LEU A 319 -1.48 6.73 -4.10
C LEU A 319 -2.68 5.77 -4.18
N GLU A 320 -3.83 6.22 -4.66
CA GLU A 320 -5.03 5.39 -4.80
C GLU A 320 -5.03 4.47 -6.03
N SER A 321 -4.15 4.72 -7.00
CA SER A 321 -4.10 4.00 -8.28
C SER A 321 -3.12 2.82 -8.28
N ASP A 322 -3.42 1.78 -9.06
CA ASP A 322 -2.57 0.58 -9.18
C ASP A 322 -1.74 0.60 -10.46
N GLU A 323 -2.37 0.99 -11.56
CA GLU A 323 -1.78 1.03 -12.89
C GLU A 323 -1.83 2.47 -13.40
N ILE A 324 -0.63 3.06 -13.55
CA ILE A 324 -0.46 4.47 -13.88
C ILE A 324 0.22 4.57 -15.25
N HIS A 325 -0.42 5.30 -16.16
CA HIS A 325 0.11 5.55 -17.50
C HIS A 325 0.43 7.04 -17.68
N PHE A 326 1.71 7.34 -17.90
CA PHE A 326 2.15 8.69 -18.20
C PHE A 326 2.24 8.88 -19.72
N LEU A 327 1.49 9.85 -20.25
CA LEU A 327 1.65 10.40 -21.59
C LEU A 327 2.46 11.68 -21.46
N VAL A 328 3.70 11.68 -21.94
CA VAL A 328 4.67 12.75 -21.64
C VAL A 328 5.17 13.41 -22.90
N GLY A 329 4.75 14.66 -23.12
CA GLY A 329 5.24 15.49 -24.19
C GLY A 329 6.58 16.14 -23.84
N ARG A 330 7.49 16.14 -24.82
CA ARG A 330 8.88 16.59 -24.64
C ARG A 330 9.19 17.95 -25.29
N ALA A 331 8.19 18.69 -25.78
CA ALA A 331 8.44 20.04 -26.26
C ALA A 331 9.00 20.92 -25.12
N VAL A 332 10.06 21.65 -25.47
CA VAL A 332 10.77 22.56 -24.58
C VAL A 332 10.02 23.89 -24.58
N ASN A 333 9.64 24.36 -23.40
CA ASN A 333 9.01 25.67 -23.23
C ASN A 333 10.12 26.73 -23.06
N GLU A 334 10.13 27.77 -23.90
CA GLU A 334 11.11 28.87 -23.81
C GLU A 334 11.04 29.59 -22.46
N ALA A 335 9.86 29.68 -21.83
CA ALA A 335 9.65 30.30 -20.52
C ALA A 335 10.41 29.61 -19.35
N HIS A 336 10.84 28.36 -19.51
CA HIS A 336 11.60 27.62 -18.49
C HIS A 336 13.13 27.72 -18.67
N GLN A 337 13.62 28.50 -19.64
CA GLN A 337 15.06 28.70 -19.88
C GLN A 337 15.73 29.67 -18.89
N ASN A 338 14.96 30.39 -18.06
CA ASN A 338 15.47 31.37 -17.09
C ASN A 338 15.91 30.78 -15.74
N LEU A 339 16.01 29.45 -15.63
CA LEU A 339 16.61 28.80 -14.47
C LEU A 339 17.99 28.32 -14.90
N ASP A 340 19.06 28.84 -14.29
CA ASP A 340 20.47 28.46 -14.47
C ASP A 340 20.71 26.98 -14.11
N LEU A 341 20.15 26.06 -14.90
CA LEU A 341 20.21 24.62 -14.71
C LEU A 341 20.79 23.95 -15.98
N PRO A 342 21.62 22.91 -15.82
CA PRO A 342 22.36 22.32 -16.94
C PRO A 342 21.45 21.76 -18.03
N VAL A 343 21.80 22.07 -19.28
CA VAL A 343 21.05 21.85 -20.55
C VAL A 343 20.96 20.37 -20.98
N ASN A 344 20.89 19.40 -20.06
CA ASN A 344 20.78 17.99 -20.45
C ASN A 344 19.57 17.28 -19.80
N LEU A 345 18.59 16.98 -20.66
CA LEU A 345 17.24 16.46 -20.40
C LEU A 345 16.32 17.44 -19.65
N GLY A 346 15.34 17.99 -20.38
CA GLY A 346 14.36 18.95 -19.85
C GLY A 346 13.78 18.53 -18.51
N ILE A 347 13.69 19.49 -17.59
CA ILE A 347 13.36 19.32 -16.16
C ILE A 347 12.15 18.39 -15.95
N ARG A 348 11.12 18.49 -16.79
CA ARG A 348 9.95 17.59 -16.78
C ARG A 348 10.31 16.10 -16.86
N THR A 349 11.21 15.72 -17.77
CA THR A 349 11.65 14.33 -17.95
C THR A 349 12.31 13.80 -16.69
N GLN A 350 13.10 14.62 -15.99
CA GLN A 350 13.76 14.23 -14.75
C GLN A 350 12.73 14.02 -13.63
N VAL A 351 11.78 14.95 -13.49
CA VAL A 351 10.69 14.86 -12.49
C VAL A 351 9.84 13.61 -12.72
N ILE A 352 9.45 13.32 -13.96
CA ILE A 352 8.67 12.12 -14.28
C ILE A 352 9.46 10.85 -13.99
N LYS A 353 10.75 10.78 -14.32
CA LYS A 353 11.59 9.62 -13.97
C LYS A 353 11.66 9.40 -12.44
N ARG A 354 11.80 10.48 -11.66
CA ARG A 354 11.78 10.39 -10.19
C ARG A 354 10.43 9.91 -9.67
N LEU A 355 9.31 10.47 -10.16
CA LEU A 355 7.96 10.03 -9.82
C LEU A 355 7.77 8.54 -10.13
N VAL A 356 8.15 8.09 -11.32
CA VAL A 356 8.04 6.69 -11.74
C VAL A 356 8.84 5.77 -10.81
N ASN A 357 10.06 6.16 -10.43
CA ASN A 357 10.86 5.38 -9.49
C ASN A 357 10.22 5.31 -8.10
N THR A 358 9.72 6.44 -7.57
CA THR A 358 9.00 6.47 -6.30
C THR A 358 7.75 5.57 -6.34
N LEU A 359 6.94 5.66 -7.40
CA LEU A 359 5.73 4.85 -7.56
C LEU A 359 6.03 3.35 -7.71
N LYS A 360 7.11 2.99 -8.40
CA LYS A 360 7.60 1.60 -8.48
C LYS A 360 8.06 1.10 -7.11
N GLY A 361 8.74 1.92 -6.31
CA GLY A 361 9.08 1.61 -4.92
C GLY A 361 7.85 1.36 -4.04
N LEU A 362 6.72 2.02 -4.35
CA LEU A 362 5.41 1.78 -3.75
C LEU A 362 4.65 0.59 -4.37
N ASN A 363 5.33 -0.28 -5.14
CA ASN A 363 4.78 -1.46 -5.78
C ASN A 363 3.59 -1.19 -6.72
N LYS A 364 3.62 -0.05 -7.44
CA LYS A 364 2.64 0.31 -8.49
C LYS A 364 3.15 -0.08 -9.88
N LYS A 365 2.24 -0.42 -10.79
CA LYS A 365 2.58 -0.66 -12.20
C LYS A 365 2.58 0.67 -12.93
N VAL A 366 3.72 1.04 -13.51
CA VAL A 366 3.86 2.34 -14.18
C VAL A 366 4.36 2.15 -15.61
N LYS A 367 3.64 2.73 -16.57
CA LYS A 367 4.03 2.81 -17.98
C LYS A 367 4.25 4.27 -18.36
N ILE A 368 5.25 4.53 -19.20
CA ILE A 368 5.49 5.86 -19.78
C ILE A 368 5.44 5.72 -21.29
N GLU A 369 4.78 6.68 -21.93
CA GLU A 369 4.81 6.89 -23.36
C GLU A 369 5.23 8.33 -23.67
N TRP A 370 6.17 8.46 -24.60
CA TRP A 370 6.80 9.74 -24.93
C TRP A 370 6.25 10.29 -26.24
N PHE A 371 5.92 11.58 -26.22
CA PHE A 371 5.44 12.37 -27.35
C PHE A 371 6.40 13.54 -27.62
#